data_AF-A0A2I0L4M9-F1
#
_entry.id   AF-A0A2I0L4M9-F1
#
_cell.length_a   1.000
_cell.length_b   1.000
_cell.length_c   1.000
_cell.angle_alpha   90.00
_cell.angle_beta   90.00
_cell.angle_gamma   90.00
#
_symmetry.space_group_name_H-M   'P 1'
#
loop_
_entity.id
_entity.type
_entity.pdbx_description
1 polymer ?
#
loop_
_entity_poly.entity_id
_entity_poly.type
_entity_poly.pdbx_seq_one_letter_code
_entity_poly.pdbx_strand_id
1 'polypeptide(L)'
;MGVLGLSSSIALLVAVLVTVSAQPQTDPNEVAALGKIAEHWGLGRFLNLTVDPCTPNAPWAPENANPRIACGCSTASNACHITHLKVYALDIVGEIPSELFALKELVD
;
A
#
# COMPACT_ATOMS: atom_id res chain seq x y z
N MET A 1 29.81 -54.52 30.99
CA MET A 1 28.40 -54.64 31.41
C MET A 1 28.13 -53.47 32.36
N GLY A 2 27.91 -52.23 31.92
CA GLY A 2 26.82 -51.78 31.04
C GLY A 2 25.60 -51.47 31.91
N VAL A 3 25.32 -50.19 32.20
CA VAL A 3 24.00 -49.53 32.04
C VAL A 3 24.11 -48.02 32.26
N LEU A 4 24.10 -47.29 31.13
CA LEU A 4 23.21 -46.16 30.83
C LEU A 4 23.16 -44.98 31.82
N GLY A 5 24.17 -44.10 31.74
CA GLY A 5 24.02 -42.70 32.12
C GLY A 5 23.17 -41.97 31.08
N LEU A 6 21.85 -41.99 31.25
CA LEU A 6 20.94 -41.16 30.44
C LEU A 6 21.01 -39.73 30.95
N SER A 7 22.04 -38.99 30.53
CA SER A 7 22.06 -37.53 30.61
C SER A 7 20.92 -37.01 29.74
N SER A 8 19.75 -36.80 30.34
CA SER A 8 18.59 -36.22 29.68
C SER A 8 18.82 -34.73 29.49
N SER A 9 19.66 -34.39 28.53
CA SER A 9 19.77 -33.03 28.01
C SER A 9 18.57 -32.79 27.11
N ILE A 10 17.40 -32.50 27.69
CA ILE A 10 16.26 -31.95 26.95
C ILE A 10 16.67 -30.53 26.54
N ALA A 11 17.26 -30.41 25.35
CA ALA A 11 17.45 -29.14 24.70
C ALA A 11 16.07 -28.60 24.32
N LEU A 12 15.57 -27.63 25.09
CA LEU A 12 14.33 -26.93 24.81
C LEU A 12 14.55 -26.07 23.54
N LEU A 13 14.24 -26.63 22.38
CA LEU A 13 14.13 -25.90 21.11
C LEU A 13 12.92 -24.96 21.21
N VAL A 14 13.13 -23.76 21.74
CA VAL A 14 12.14 -22.68 21.63
C VAL A 14 12.18 -22.21 20.17
N ALA A 15 11.23 -22.70 19.36
CA ALA A 15 10.98 -22.14 18.05
C ALA A 15 10.49 -20.69 18.23
N VAL A 16 11.34 -19.72 17.90
CA VAL A 16 10.94 -18.31 17.84
C VAL A 16 9.99 -18.17 16.65
N LEU A 17 8.69 -18.10 16.95
CA LEU A 17 7.68 -17.73 15.97
C LEU A 17 7.84 -16.23 15.71
N VAL A 18 8.53 -15.87 14.62
CA VAL A 18 8.55 -14.49 14.14
C VAL A 18 7.21 -14.25 13.45
N THR A 19 6.36 -13.43 14.07
CA THR A 19 5.12 -12.98 13.44
C THR A 19 5.47 -11.93 12.38
N VAL A 20 5.45 -12.31 11.10
CA VAL A 20 5.45 -11.35 10.00
C VAL A 20 4.05 -10.76 9.91
N SER A 21 3.91 -9.47 10.25
CA SER A 21 2.69 -8.73 9.93
C SER A 21 2.69 -8.46 8.44
N ALA A 22 1.67 -8.94 7.72
CA ALA A 22 1.42 -8.46 6.36
C ALA A 22 1.17 -6.94 6.44
N GLN A 23 1.85 -6.17 5.60
CA GLN A 23 1.57 -4.74 5.50
C GLN A 23 0.22 -4.59 4.79
N PRO A 24 -0.69 -3.74 5.29
CA PRO A 24 -1.93 -3.44 4.58
C PRO A 24 -1.62 -3.05 3.12
N GLN A 25 -2.36 -3.64 2.18
CA GLN A 25 -2.15 -3.39 0.75
C GLN A 25 -3.29 -2.53 0.21
N THR A 26 -2.98 -1.70 -0.78
CA THR A 26 -4.01 -0.96 -1.51
C THR A 26 -4.95 -1.93 -2.22
N ASP A 27 -6.26 -1.66 -2.22
CA ASP A 27 -7.22 -2.44 -3.00
C ASP A 27 -6.75 -2.57 -4.46
N PRO A 28 -6.58 -3.79 -5.00
CA PRO A 28 -6.06 -4.00 -6.34
C PRO A 28 -6.86 -3.29 -7.45
N ASN A 29 -8.17 -3.11 -7.25
CA ASN A 29 -9.01 -2.39 -8.21
C ASN A 29 -8.70 -0.90 -8.19
N GLU A 30 -8.41 -0.34 -7.02
CA GLU A 30 -7.99 1.05 -6.89
C GLU A 30 -6.59 1.27 -7.47
N VAL A 31 -5.66 0.33 -7.29
CA VAL A 31 -4.34 0.36 -7.94
C VAL A 31 -4.50 0.38 -9.46
N ALA A 32 -5.35 -0.49 -10.01
CA ALA A 32 -5.60 -0.55 -11.45
C ALA A 32 -6.28 0.73 -11.96
N ALA A 33 -7.26 1.26 -11.23
CA ALA A 33 -7.95 2.49 -11.55
C ALA A 33 -7.00 3.70 -11.54
N LEU A 34 -6.20 3.83 -10.48
CA LEU A 34 -5.17 4.86 -10.36
C LEU A 34 -4.15 4.78 -11.50
N GLY A 35 -3.76 3.58 -11.91
CA GLY A 35 -2.90 3.37 -13.08
C GLY A 35 -3.48 4.00 -14.35
N LYS A 36 -4.76 3.74 -14.62
CA LYS A 36 -5.46 4.30 -15.79
C LYS A 36 -5.66 5.81 -15.68
N ILE A 37 -5.98 6.33 -14.49
CA ILE A 37 -6.07 7.78 -14.24
C ILE A 37 -4.71 8.44 -14.52
N ALA A 38 -3.63 7.84 -14.01
CA ALA A 38 -2.28 8.36 -14.19
C ALA A 38 -1.84 8.31 -15.65
N GLU A 39 -2.23 7.28 -16.42
CA GLU A 39 -2.03 7.22 -17.86
C GLU A 39 -2.81 8.31 -18.58
N HIS A 40 -4.12 8.41 -18.32
CA HIS A 40 -5.03 9.36 -18.96
C HIS A 40 -4.60 10.82 -18.77
N TRP A 41 -4.12 11.16 -17.58
CA TRP A 41 -3.66 12.51 -17.22
C TRP A 41 -2.14 12.72 -17.34
N GLY A 42 -1.38 11.71 -17.78
CA GLY A 42 0.08 11.82 -17.93
C GLY A 42 0.84 12.04 -16.62
N LEU A 43 0.37 11.46 -15.51
CA LEU A 43 0.92 11.65 -14.17
C LEU A 43 2.18 10.82 -13.88
N GLY A 44 2.61 9.95 -14.80
CA GLY A 44 3.74 9.02 -14.57
C GLY A 44 5.08 9.70 -14.24
N ARG A 45 5.25 10.98 -14.57
CA ARG A 45 6.44 11.76 -14.17
C ARG A 45 6.44 12.18 -12.69
N PHE A 46 5.30 12.04 -12.02
CA PHE A 46 5.11 12.40 -10.62
C PHE A 46 4.81 11.20 -9.72
N LEU A 47 4.10 10.21 -10.26
CA LEU A 47 3.69 9.00 -9.55
C LEU A 47 4.53 7.81 -10.01
N ASN A 48 5.16 7.10 -9.07
CA ASN A 48 5.77 5.80 -9.37
C ASN A 48 4.85 4.67 -8.87
N LEU A 49 4.02 4.18 -9.78
CA LEU A 49 3.05 3.10 -9.51
C LEU A 49 3.65 1.68 -9.58
N THR A 50 4.99 1.55 -9.68
CA THR A 50 5.65 0.25 -9.42
C THR A 50 5.68 -0.09 -7.93
N VAL A 51 5.46 0.92 -7.08
CA VAL A 51 5.32 0.80 -5.63
C VAL A 51 3.84 0.92 -5.28
N ASP A 52 3.40 0.19 -4.25
CA ASP A 52 2.04 0.31 -3.74
C ASP A 52 1.74 1.79 -3.39
N PRO A 53 0.65 2.37 -3.90
CA PRO A 53 0.39 3.81 -3.81
C PRO A 53 0.12 4.29 -2.38
N CYS A 54 -0.27 3.39 -1.47
CA CYS A 54 -0.46 3.67 -0.05
C CYS A 54 0.80 3.41 0.79
N THR A 55 1.95 3.15 0.14
CA THR A 55 3.25 3.02 0.83
C THR A 55 3.59 4.34 1.54
N PRO A 56 3.84 4.32 2.87
CA PRO A 56 4.20 5.52 3.60
C PRO A 56 5.53 6.11 3.10
N ASN A 57 5.67 7.42 3.21
CA ASN A 57 6.89 8.18 2.83
C ASN A 57 7.25 8.18 1.33
N ALA A 58 6.33 7.76 0.45
CA ALA A 58 6.52 7.98 -0.98
C ALA A 58 6.61 9.49 -1.29
N PRO A 59 7.39 9.92 -2.31
CA PRO A 59 7.51 11.34 -2.65
C PRO A 59 6.19 12.05 -2.98
N TRP A 60 5.16 11.30 -3.40
CA TRP A 60 3.81 11.79 -3.70
C TRP A 60 2.81 11.69 -2.53
N ALA A 61 3.23 11.23 -1.35
CA ALA A 61 2.37 11.12 -0.16
C ALA A 61 2.23 12.38 0.71
N PRO A 62 3.25 13.26 0.87
CA PRO A 62 3.18 14.44 1.72
C PRO A 62 2.00 15.35 1.40
N GLU A 63 1.47 16.06 2.41
CA GLU A 63 0.32 16.96 2.27
C GLU A 63 0.53 18.05 1.20
N ASN A 64 1.76 18.52 1.07
CA ASN A 64 2.16 19.52 0.08
C ASN A 64 2.53 18.93 -1.30
N ALA A 65 2.51 17.60 -1.48
CA ALA A 65 2.78 16.98 -2.78
C ALA A 65 1.70 17.35 -3.81
N ASN A 66 2.08 17.29 -5.08
CA ASN A 66 1.18 17.51 -6.20
C ASN A 66 1.72 16.81 -7.47
N PRO A 67 1.04 15.78 -7.98
CA PRO A 67 -0.11 15.11 -7.40
C PRO A 67 0.18 14.49 -6.02
N ARG A 68 -0.86 14.36 -5.21
CA ARG A 68 -0.80 13.67 -3.91
C ARG A 68 -1.73 12.48 -3.90
N ILE A 69 -1.27 11.37 -3.32
CA ILE A 69 -2.11 10.23 -2.94
C ILE A 69 -2.04 10.08 -1.43
N ALA A 70 -3.21 9.94 -0.80
CA ALA A 70 -3.30 9.52 0.59
C ALA A 70 -4.35 8.44 0.76
N CYS A 71 -4.16 7.64 1.81
CA CYS A 71 -4.93 6.44 2.04
C CYS A 71 -5.40 6.33 3.48
N GLY A 72 -6.57 5.72 3.64
CA GLY A 72 -7.05 5.16 4.91
C GLY A 72 -6.80 3.66 4.90
N CYS A 73 -6.14 3.14 5.94
CA CYS A 73 -5.87 1.71 6.05
C CYS A 73 -6.58 1.14 7.27
N SER A 74 -7.26 0.01 7.07
CA SER A 74 -7.92 -0.74 8.13
C SER A 74 -7.03 -1.89 8.57
N THR A 75 -6.68 -1.91 9.85
CA THR A 75 -5.94 -3.02 10.47
C THR A 75 -6.79 -4.29 10.59
N ALA A 76 -8.13 -4.16 10.56
CA ALA A 76 -9.04 -5.29 10.65
C ALA A 76 -9.17 -6.06 9.34
N SER A 77 -9.28 -5.35 8.20
CA SER A 77 -9.37 -5.97 6.87
C SER A 77 -8.00 -6.14 6.19
N ASN A 78 -6.94 -5.52 6.73
CA ASN A 78 -5.63 -5.42 6.09
C ASN A 78 -5.67 -4.79 4.69
N ALA A 79 -6.70 -3.97 4.42
CA ALA A 79 -6.88 -3.24 3.18
C ALA A 79 -6.63 -1.74 3.40
N CYS A 80 -6.01 -1.11 2.41
CA CYS A 80 -5.92 0.33 2.27
C CYS A 80 -6.78 0.80 1.10
N HIS A 81 -7.43 1.93 1.30
CA HIS A 81 -8.22 2.60 0.30
C HIS A 81 -7.68 4.02 0.08
N ILE A 82 -7.63 4.44 -1.17
CA ILE A 82 -7.27 5.80 -1.57
C ILE A 82 -8.38 6.73 -1.13
N THR A 83 -8.06 7.61 -0.19
CA THR A 83 -9.00 8.59 0.37
C THR A 83 -8.80 9.99 -0.20
N HIS A 84 -7.62 10.28 -0.74
CA HIS A 84 -7.38 11.58 -1.38
C HIS A 84 -6.53 11.39 -2.63
N LEU A 85 -6.96 12.06 -3.70
CA LEU A 85 -6.20 12.22 -4.93
C LEU A 85 -6.17 13.71 -5.28
N LYS A 86 -5.04 14.36 -5.00
CA LYS A 86 -4.84 15.77 -5.34
C LYS A 86 -4.19 15.85 -6.71
N VAL A 87 -4.82 16.55 -7.63
CA VAL A 87 -4.25 16.92 -8.94
C VAL A 87 -4.57 18.39 -9.15
N TYR A 88 -3.58 19.26 -8.95
CA TYR A 88 -3.81 20.71 -8.89
C TYR A 88 -2.84 21.45 -9.81
N ALA A 89 -3.32 22.47 -10.55
CA ALA A 89 -2.47 23.35 -11.36
C ALA A 89 -1.43 22.63 -12.25
N LEU A 90 -1.81 21.49 -12.84
CA LEU A 90 -0.97 20.73 -13.77
C LEU A 90 -1.31 21.01 -15.25
N ASP A 91 -2.21 21.96 -15.50
CA ASP A 91 -2.69 22.34 -16.84
C ASP A 91 -3.14 21.14 -17.71
N ILE A 92 -3.74 20.13 -17.06
CA ILE A 92 -4.27 18.95 -17.74
C ILE A 92 -5.54 19.36 -18.50
N VAL A 93 -5.54 19.11 -19.81
CA VAL A 93 -6.68 19.35 -20.70
C VAL A 93 -7.24 17.99 -21.13
N GLY A 94 -8.52 17.76 -20.85
CA GLY A 94 -9.17 16.49 -21.19
C GLY A 94 -10.41 16.25 -20.35
N GLU A 95 -10.96 15.05 -20.49
CA GLU A 95 -12.09 14.59 -19.69
C GLU A 95 -11.64 14.13 -18.29
N ILE A 96 -12.62 14.00 -17.41
CA ILE A 96 -12.44 13.36 -16.11
C ILE A 96 -12.56 11.84 -16.35
N PRO A 97 -11.49 11.04 -16.10
CA PRO A 97 -11.49 9.62 -16.36
C PRO A 97 -12.51 8.92 -15.47
N SER A 98 -13.33 8.05 -16.07
CA SER A 98 -14.39 7.30 -15.37
C SER A 98 -13.86 6.40 -14.26
N GLU A 99 -12.58 6.03 -14.33
CA GLU A 99 -11.87 5.24 -13.35
C GLU A 99 -11.81 5.90 -11.97
N LEU A 100 -12.01 7.21 -11.87
CA LEU A 100 -12.18 7.89 -10.58
C LEU A 100 -13.32 7.29 -9.74
N PHE A 101 -14.38 6.77 -10.38
CA PHE A 101 -15.49 6.15 -9.66
C PHE A 101 -15.15 4.79 -9.04
N ALA A 102 -13.98 4.20 -9.36
CA ALA A 102 -13.47 3.04 -8.63
C ALA A 102 -12.81 3.41 -7.30
N LEU A 103 -12.45 4.68 -7.09
CA LEU A 103 -11.87 5.19 -5.84
C LEU A 103 -13.01 5.61 -4.88
N LYS A 104 -13.61 4.64 -4.20
CA LYS A 104 -14.89 4.82 -3.49
C LYS A 104 -14.80 5.55 -2.16
N GLU A 105 -13.60 5.64 -1.60
CA GLU A 105 -13.36 6.29 -0.30
C GLU A 105 -12.77 7.69 -0.44
N LEU A 106 -12.78 8.28 -1.65
CA LEU A 106 -12.35 9.65 -1.85
C LEU A 106 -13.17 10.63 -1.00
N VAL A 107 -12.47 11.49 -0.28
CA VAL A 107 -13.01 12.60 0.50
C VAL A 107 -12.37 13.92 0.05
N ASP A 108 -13.08 15.04 0.28
CA ASP A 108 -12.59 16.41 0.03
C ASP A 108 -11.69 16.89 1.16
#